data_AF-A0A9W5V8B5-F1
#
_entry.id   AF-A0A9W5V8B5-F1
#
_cell.length_a   1.000
_cell.length_b   1.000
_cell.length_c   1.000
_cell.angle_alpha   90.00
_cell.angle_beta   90.00
_cell.angle_gamma   90.00
#
_symmetry.space_group_name_H-M   'P 1'
#
loop_
_entity.id
_entity.type
_entity.pdbx_description
1 polymer ?
#
loop_
_entity_poly.entity_id
_entity_poly.type
_entity_poly.pdbx_seq_one_letter_code
_entity_poly.pdbx_strand_id
1 'polypeptide(L)' 'MKVLKNQLCEWKKQSKQVEKKQKRTRKENLSTREIEDLMGIHGPCYERRRGVIRQK' A
#
# COMPACT_ATOMS: atom_id res chain seq x y z
N MET A 1 35.50 -18.80 20.52
CA MET A 1 34.43 -17.78 20.46
C MET A 1 34.28 -17.00 19.15
N LYS A 2 35.15 -17.19 18.12
CA LYS A 2 35.00 -16.49 16.83
C LYS A 2 33.80 -16.98 15.99
N VAL A 3 33.47 -18.26 16.11
CA VAL A 3 32.35 -18.90 15.37
C VAL A 3 31.00 -18.26 15.71
N LEU A 4 30.71 -18.06 17.00
CA LEU A 4 29.48 -17.43 17.47
C LEU A 4 29.34 -15.98 16.95
N LYS A 5 30.44 -15.22 17.01
CA LYS A 5 30.49 -13.85 16.47
C LYS A 5 30.23 -13.83 14.96
N ASN A 6 30.77 -14.79 14.22
CA ASN A 6 30.56 -14.89 12.78
C ASN A 6 29.10 -15.24 12.46
N GLN A 7 28.48 -16.16 13.20
CA GLN A 7 27.06 -16.49 13.05
C GLN A 7 26.15 -15.29 13.33
N LEU A 8 26.41 -14.54 14.40
CA LEU A 8 25.68 -13.31 14.72
C LEU A 8 25.83 -12.24 13.63
N CYS A 9 27.02 -12.12 13.05
CA CYS A 9 27.30 -11.14 12.01
C CYS A 9 26.56 -11.49 10.71
N GLU A 10 26.54 -12.77 10.32
CA GLU A 10 25.77 -13.25 9.16
C GLU A 10 24.26 -13.10 9.37
N TRP A 11 23.77 -13.38 10.58
CA TRP A 11 22.35 -13.20 10.91
C TRP A 11 21.92 -11.73 10.82
N LYS A 12 22.78 -10.81 11.29
CA LYS A 12 22.54 -9.36 11.21
C LYS A 12 22.58 -8.85 9.75
N LYS A 13 23.39 -9.44 8.88
CA LYS A 13 23.41 -9.12 7.43
C LYS A 13 22.12 -9.55 6.75
N GLN A 14 21.64 -10.77 7.03
CA GLN A 14 20.39 -11.29 6.45
C GLN A 14 19.18 -10.44 6.89
N SER A 15 19.09 -10.12 8.18
CA SER A 15 18.02 -9.26 8.72
C SER A 15 17.97 -7.88 8.04
N LYS A 16 19.13 -7.22 7.86
CA LYS A 16 19.22 -5.93 7.16
C LYS A 16 18.82 -6.01 5.68
N GLN A 17 19.08 -7.12 4.99
CA GLN A 17 18.64 -7.29 3.60
C GLN A 17 17.13 -7.43 3.50
N VAL A 18 16.51 -8.19 4.41
CA VAL A 18 15.05 -8.35 4.48
C VAL A 18 14.38 -7.01 4.76
N GLU A 19 14.89 -6.24 5.72
CA GLU A 19 14.33 -4.93 6.08
C GLU A 19 14.43 -3.92 4.91
N LYS A 20 15.55 -3.94 4.16
CA LYS A 20 15.71 -3.14 2.94
C LYS A 20 14.77 -3.58 1.82
N LYS A 21 14.53 -4.88 1.66
CA LYS A 21 13.54 -5.40 0.70
C LYS A 21 12.12 -4.99 1.09
N GLN A 22 11.75 -5.10 2.37
CA GLN A 22 10.45 -4.66 2.88
C GLN A 22 10.22 -3.15 2.73
N LYS A 23 11.26 -2.32 2.90
CA LYS A 23 11.18 -0.87 2.63
C LYS A 23 11.12 -0.55 1.12
N ARG A 24 11.64 -1.43 0.26
CA ARG A 24 11.63 -1.29 -1.21
C ARG A 24 10.34 -1.79 -1.85
N THR A 25 9.75 -2.87 -1.32
CA THR A 25 8.32 -3.14 -1.56
C THR A 25 7.59 -1.94 -1.03
N ARG A 26 7.13 -1.10 -1.96
CA ARG A 26 6.27 0.05 -1.68
C ARG A 26 5.26 -0.42 -0.64
N LYS A 27 5.27 0.19 0.55
CA LYS A 27 4.07 0.16 1.40
C LYS A 27 2.89 0.39 0.46
N GLU A 28 1.83 -0.39 0.59
CA GLU A 28 0.59 -0.27 -0.18
C GLU A 28 -0.07 1.09 0.11
N ASN A 29 0.64 2.14 -0.27
CA ASN A 29 0.24 3.52 -0.16
C ASN A 29 -0.62 3.73 -1.37
N LEU A 30 -1.89 3.36 -1.24
CA LEU A 30 -2.91 3.78 -2.16
C LEU A 30 -2.81 5.30 -2.31
N SER A 31 -2.80 5.79 -3.54
CA SER A 31 -2.90 7.23 -3.77
C SER A 31 -4.25 7.73 -3.25
N THR A 32 -4.35 9.03 -2.92
CA THR A 32 -5.64 9.63 -2.50
C THR A 32 -6.77 9.31 -3.47
N ARG A 33 -6.48 9.34 -4.77
CA ARG A 33 -7.45 8.99 -5.82
C ARG A 33 -7.86 7.51 -5.78
N GLU A 34 -6.92 6.59 -5.57
CA GLU A 34 -7.23 5.15 -5.44
C GLU A 34 -8.10 4.89 -4.21
N ILE A 35 -7.88 5.62 -3.11
CA ILE A 35 -8.73 5.55 -1.91
C ILE A 35 -10.13 6.11 -2.22
N GLU A 36 -10.22 7.26 -2.89
CA GLU A 36 -11.49 7.90 -3.28
C GLU A 36 -12.30 7.05 -4.26
N ASP A 37 -11.63 6.40 -5.21
CA ASP A 37 -12.24 5.46 -6.15
C ASP A 37 -12.77 4.22 -5.41
N LEU A 38 -12.00 3.68 -4.45
CA LEU A 38 -12.45 2.57 -3.60
C LEU A 38 -13.66 2.95 -2.72
N MET A 39 -13.70 4.19 -2.23
CA MET A 39 -14.82 4.77 -1.49
C MET A 39 -16.01 5.11 -2.39
N GLY A 40 -15.88 4.98 -3.71
CA GLY A 40 -16.95 5.27 -4.68
C GLY A 40 -17.24 6.77 -4.83
N ILE A 41 -16.34 7.65 -4.40
CA ILE A 41 -16.53 9.11 -4.43
C ILE A 41 -16.61 9.63 -5.87
N HIS A 42 -15.82 9.03 -6.78
CA HIS A 42 -15.78 9.39 -8.19
C HIS A 42 -16.79 8.62 -9.05
N GLY A 43 -17.73 7.91 -8.43
CA GLY A 43 -18.78 7.19 -9.14
C GLY A 43 -19.78 8.13 -9.83
N PRO A 44 -20.48 7.66 -10.89
CA PRO A 44 -21.62 8.37 -11.45
C PRO A 44 -22.68 8.66 -10.39
N CYS A 45 -22.83 9.94 -10.02
CA CYS A 45 -23.92 10.38 -9.16
C CYS A 45 -25.18 10.53 -10.00
N TYR A 46 -26.20 9.71 -9.74
CA TYR A 46 -27.49 9.85 -10.40
C TYR A 46 -28.44 10.70 -9.55
N GLU A 47 -28.96 11.77 -10.14
CA GLU A 47 -29.97 12.63 -9.52
C GLU A 47 -31.33 12.38 -10.18
N ARG A 48 -32.41 12.44 -9.38
CA ARG A 48 -33.77 12.49 -9.92
C ARG A 48 -34.10 13.93 -10.30
N ARG A 49 -34.22 14.21 -11.60
CA ARG A 49 -34.68 15.51 -12.12
C ARG A 49 -35.97 15.32 -12.90
N ARG A 50 -37.05 15.97 -12.46
CA ARG A 50 -38.37 15.93 -13.11
C ARG A 50 -38.92 14.50 -13.32
N GLY A 51 -38.72 13.62 -12.33
CA GLY A 51 -39.20 12.23 -12.38
C GLY A 51 -38.29 11.24 -13.14
N VAL A 52 -37.28 11.74 -13.87
CA VAL A 52 -36.31 10.90 -14.60
C VAL A 52 -34.99 10.87 -13.82
N ILE A 53 -34.38 9.68 -13.73
CA ILE A 53 -33.02 9.54 -13.19
C ILE A 53 -32.04 10.01 -14.27
N ARG A 54 -31.20 11.00 -13.95
CA ARG A 54 -30.15 11.52 -14.83
C ARG A 54 -28.83 11.49 -14.10
N GLN A 55 -27.77 11.16 -14.81
CA GLN A 55 -26.41 11.36 -14.29
C GLN A 55 -26.19 12.87 -14.10
N LYS A 56 -25.64 13.25 -12.94
CA LYS A 56 -25.26 14.62 -12.61
C LYS A 56 -23.99 15.02 -13.36
#